data_AF-A0A2V9XK92-F1
#
_entry.id   AF-A0A2V9XK92-F1
#
_cell.length_a   1.000
_cell.length_b   1.000
_cell.length_c   1.000
_cell.angle_alpha   90.00
_cell.angle_beta   90.00
_cell.angle_gamma   90.00
#
_symmetry.space_group_name_H-M   'P 1'
#
loop_
_entity.id
_entity.type
_entity.pdbx_description
1 polymer ?
#
loop_
_entity_poly.entity_id
_entity_poly.type
_entity_poly.pdbx_seq_one_letter_code
_entity_poly.pdbx_strand_id
1 'polypeptide(L)'
;MRYLKLRIVNLNSALLKVFVLGLGVAILITPAAAVDVRALAERVDHHYNQLRSLQAEFTEIYRGSGVERTESGTLWLKKPGKMRWEYRSPKEKLFVTDGKSAWFYLPGDKQ
;
A
#
# COMPACT_ATOMS: atom_id res chain seq x y z
N MET A 1 48.57 -26.55 -18.08
CA MET A 1 48.39 -27.57 -17.00
C MET A 1 47.00 -28.19 -17.15
N ARG A 2 46.99 -29.53 -17.24
CA ARG A 2 45.88 -30.50 -17.34
C ARG A 2 44.82 -30.32 -18.44
N TYR A 3 45.09 -31.03 -19.54
CA TYR A 3 44.21 -31.44 -20.63
C TYR A 3 43.17 -32.48 -20.18
N LEU A 4 41.99 -32.51 -20.81
CA LEU A 4 41.41 -33.77 -21.26
C LEU A 4 40.64 -33.58 -22.58
N LYS A 5 41.01 -34.44 -23.54
CA LYS A 5 40.62 -34.50 -24.94
C LYS A 5 39.66 -35.68 -25.08
N LEU A 6 38.52 -35.53 -25.75
CA LEU A 6 37.75 -36.67 -26.24
C LEU A 6 37.28 -36.40 -27.68
N ARG A 7 37.63 -37.33 -28.56
CA ARG A 7 37.39 -37.31 -30.00
C ARG A 7 36.05 -37.98 -30.31
N ILE A 8 35.29 -37.28 -31.17
CA ILE A 8 34.41 -37.70 -32.27
C ILE A 8 34.00 -39.19 -32.32
N VAL A 9 32.68 -39.43 -32.43
CA VAL A 9 32.14 -40.53 -33.24
C VAL A 9 31.00 -40.01 -34.10
N ASN A 10 31.18 -40.07 -35.42
CA ASN A 10 30.12 -39.93 -36.42
C ASN A 10 29.51 -41.32 -36.65
N LEU A 11 28.18 -41.43 -36.71
CA LEU A 11 27.54 -42.48 -37.50
C LEU A 11 26.20 -42.01 -38.06
N ASN A 12 26.11 -42.07 -39.38
CA ASN A 12 24.93 -41.82 -40.20
C ASN A 12 23.84 -42.86 -39.92
N SER A 13 22.58 -42.46 -39.99
CA SER A 13 21.65 -42.98 -41.02
C SER A 13 20.28 -42.36 -40.84
N ALA A 14 19.68 -42.05 -41.98
CA ALA A 14 18.49 -41.28 -42.15
C ALA A 14 17.24 -41.98 -41.56
N LEU A 15 16.19 -41.16 -41.50
CA LEU A 15 14.77 -41.48 -41.41
C LEU A 15 14.19 -41.45 -40.00
N LEU A 16 13.13 -40.65 -39.90
CA LEU A 16 12.13 -40.63 -38.83
C LEU A 16 12.38 -39.70 -37.63
N LYS A 17 12.63 -38.41 -37.88
CA LYS A 17 12.12 -37.34 -37.01
C LYS A 17 11.41 -36.28 -37.84
N VAL A 18 10.37 -36.76 -38.51
CA VAL A 18 9.20 -35.98 -38.91
C VAL A 18 8.75 -35.18 -37.69
N PHE A 19 8.67 -33.86 -37.86
CA PHE A 19 7.78 -32.90 -37.19
C PHE A 19 7.64 -33.00 -35.65
N VAL A 20 7.61 -31.84 -35.00
CA VAL A 20 7.40 -31.68 -33.54
C VAL A 20 8.68 -31.79 -32.72
N LEU A 21 9.51 -30.75 -32.79
CA LEU A 21 10.31 -30.24 -31.66
C LEU A 21 10.86 -28.83 -31.97
N GLY A 22 10.10 -28.07 -32.76
CA GLY A 22 10.33 -26.65 -33.06
C GLY A 22 9.19 -25.79 -32.51
N LEU A 23 8.62 -26.16 -31.37
CA LEU A 23 7.65 -25.33 -30.66
C LEU A 23 8.41 -24.57 -29.59
N GLY A 24 8.70 -23.31 -29.90
CA GLY A 24 9.48 -22.42 -29.08
C GLY A 24 9.01 -22.39 -27.64
N VAL A 25 9.93 -22.69 -26.73
CA VAL A 25 9.87 -22.19 -25.36
C VAL A 25 10.23 -20.70 -25.43
N ALA A 26 9.31 -19.91 -25.98
CA ALA A 26 9.27 -18.48 -25.72
C ALA A 26 8.60 -18.31 -24.37
N ILE A 27 9.38 -18.46 -23.30
CA ILE A 27 8.98 -17.96 -21.98
C ILE A 27 8.76 -16.46 -22.18
N LEU A 28 7.50 -16.06 -22.25
CA LEU A 28 7.08 -14.67 -22.18
C LEU A 28 7.48 -14.17 -20.79
N ILE A 29 8.68 -13.60 -20.69
CA ILE A 29 9.04 -12.71 -19.59
C ILE A 29 8.17 -11.46 -19.81
N THR A 30 6.95 -11.50 -19.29
CA THR A 30 6.11 -10.31 -19.21
C THR A 30 6.78 -9.41 -18.18
N PRO A 31 7.22 -8.18 -18.53
CA PRO A 31 7.67 -7.25 -17.51
C PRO A 31 6.48 -7.03 -16.58
N ALA A 32 6.68 -7.28 -15.28
CA ALA A 32 5.70 -6.89 -14.28
C ALA A 32 5.43 -5.39 -14.50
N ALA A 33 4.19 -5.04 -14.84
CA ALA A 33 3.81 -3.65 -15.06
C ALA A 33 4.15 -2.87 -13.79
N ALA A 34 5.16 -2.00 -13.88
CA ALA A 34 5.53 -1.14 -12.76
C ALA A 34 4.32 -0.29 -12.41
N VAL A 35 3.89 -0.34 -11.15
CA VAL A 35 2.79 0.52 -10.67
C VAL A 35 3.28 1.96 -10.73
N ASP A 36 2.64 2.76 -11.58
CA ASP A 36 2.87 4.20 -11.58
C ASP A 36 2.29 4.79 -10.28
N VAL A 37 3.20 5.18 -9.38
CA VAL A 37 2.89 5.76 -8.07
C VAL A 37 2.07 7.05 -8.23
N ARG A 38 2.31 7.85 -9.27
CA ARG A 38 1.54 9.08 -9.53
C ARG A 38 0.10 8.73 -9.87
N ALA A 39 -0.10 7.83 -10.82
CA ALA A 39 -1.44 7.38 -11.21
C ALA A 39 -2.18 6.72 -10.04
N LEU A 40 -1.48 6.05 -9.12
CA LEU A 40 -2.08 5.48 -7.91
C LEU A 40 -2.54 6.57 -6.93
N ALA A 41 -1.68 7.56 -6.64
CA ALA A 41 -2.01 8.68 -5.76
C ALA A 41 -3.22 9.46 -6.29
N GLU A 42 -3.26 9.74 -7.60
CA GLU A 42 -4.38 10.43 -8.25
C GLU A 42 -5.71 9.69 -8.08
N ARG A 43 -5.72 8.35 -8.14
CA ARG A 43 -6.93 7.55 -7.90
C ARG A 43 -7.39 7.64 -6.44
N VAL A 44 -6.46 7.62 -5.49
CA VAL A 44 -6.77 7.78 -4.05
C VAL A 44 -7.35 9.17 -3.80
N ASP A 45 -6.71 10.20 -4.33
CA ASP A 45 -7.16 11.59 -4.20
C ASP A 45 -8.53 11.80 -4.83
N HIS A 46 -8.76 11.25 -6.03
CA HIS A 46 -10.06 11.35 -6.70
C HIS A 46 -11.17 10.74 -5.85
N HIS A 47 -10.96 9.52 -5.35
CA HIS A 47 -11.91 8.84 -4.49
C HIS A 47 -12.16 9.62 -3.20
N TYR A 48 -11.10 10.02 -2.50
CA TYR A 48 -11.20 10.80 -1.28
C TYR A 48 -11.92 12.13 -1.51
N ASN A 49 -11.62 12.84 -2.60
CA ASN A 49 -12.16 14.17 -2.90
C ASN A 49 -13.66 14.16 -3.19
N GLN A 50 -14.20 13.06 -3.71
CA GLN A 50 -15.65 12.90 -3.93
C GLN A 50 -16.46 12.77 -2.64
N LEU A 51 -15.86 12.31 -1.53
CA LEU A 51 -16.55 12.19 -0.26
C LEU A 51 -17.00 13.56 0.27
N ARG A 52 -18.28 13.70 0.62
CA ARG A 52 -18.83 14.91 1.28
C ARG A 52 -18.71 14.83 2.80
N SER A 53 -18.88 13.63 3.35
CA SER A 53 -18.72 13.35 4.77
C SER A 53 -18.17 11.94 4.99
N LEU A 54 -17.53 11.73 6.13
CA LEU A 54 -17.03 10.45 6.60
C LEU A 54 -17.29 10.35 8.10
N GLN A 55 -17.68 9.17 8.58
CA GLN A 55 -17.61 8.80 9.97
C GLN A 55 -16.83 7.48 10.07
N ALA A 56 -15.87 7.41 10.98
CA ALA A 56 -15.07 6.20 11.19
C ALA A 56 -14.71 6.05 12.67
N GLU A 57 -14.71 4.81 13.14
CA GLU A 57 -14.05 4.45 14.39
C GLU A 57 -12.55 4.30 14.14
N PHE A 58 -11.71 4.76 15.07
CA PHE A 58 -10.27 4.65 14.95
C PHE A 58 -9.63 4.06 16.21
N THR A 59 -8.50 3.39 15.98
CA THR A 59 -7.52 3.02 17.00
C THR A 59 -6.16 3.50 16.50
N GLU A 60 -5.55 4.42 17.24
CA GLU A 60 -4.26 5.02 16.97
C GLU A 60 -3.21 4.43 17.91
N ILE A 61 -2.10 3.94 17.35
CA ILE A 61 -1.02 3.32 18.13
C ILE A 61 0.27 4.10 17.87
N TYR A 62 0.70 4.85 18.87
CA TYR A 62 1.97 5.57 18.88
C TYR A 62 3.08 4.66 19.41
N ARG A 63 4.15 4.50 18.64
CA ARG A 63 5.37 3.79 19.06
C ARG A 63 6.59 4.65 18.78
N GLY A 64 7.28 5.09 19.84
CA GLY A 64 8.50 5.88 19.70
C GLY A 64 9.13 6.21 21.05
N SER A 65 10.46 6.35 21.07
CA SER A 65 11.23 6.77 22.26
C SER A 65 10.96 5.95 23.54
N GLY A 66 10.72 4.65 23.41
CA GLY A 66 10.41 3.76 24.53
C GLY A 66 8.98 3.89 25.08
N VAL A 67 8.12 4.69 24.44
CA VAL A 67 6.73 4.89 24.80
C VAL A 67 5.83 4.21 23.77
N GLU A 68 4.90 3.41 24.27
CA GLU A 68 3.75 2.91 23.50
C GLU A 68 2.47 3.49 24.09
N ARG A 69 1.65 4.11 23.24
CA ARG A 69 0.34 4.65 23.63
C ARG A 69 -0.68 4.26 22.58
N THR A 70 -1.80 3.74 23.05
CA THR A 70 -2.94 3.40 22.21
C THR A 70 -4.10 4.30 22.58
N GLU A 71 -4.69 4.95 21.60
CA GLU A 71 -5.86 5.80 21.78
C GLU A 71 -6.95 5.38 20.80
N SER A 72 -8.21 5.52 21.20
CA SER A 72 -9.34 5.17 20.33
C SER A 72 -10.47 6.16 20.46
N GLY A 73 -11.30 6.20 19.42
CA GLY A 73 -12.30 7.24 19.31
C GLY A 73 -13.01 7.21 17.98
N THR A 74 -13.73 8.29 17.69
CA THR A 74 -14.52 8.44 16.47
C THR A 74 -14.09 9.71 15.73
N LEU A 75 -13.89 9.58 14.43
CA LEU A 75 -13.62 10.66 13.49
C LEU A 75 -14.88 10.97 12.70
N TRP A 76 -15.26 12.25 12.66
CA TRP A 76 -16.19 12.79 11.67
C TRP A 76 -15.49 13.82 10.80
N LEU A 77 -15.70 13.72 9.49
CA LEU A 77 -15.25 14.70 8.52
C LEU A 77 -16.46 15.18 7.73
N LYS A 78 -16.55 16.49 7.49
CA LYS A 78 -17.51 17.10 6.60
C LYS A 78 -16.84 18.21 5.79
N LYS A 79 -16.86 18.08 4.47
CA LYS A 79 -16.26 19.10 3.61
C LYS A 79 -17.18 20.32 3.46
N PRO A 80 -16.60 21.53 3.29
CA PRO A 80 -15.17 21.83 3.40
C PRO A 80 -14.72 22.05 4.84
N GLY A 81 -13.53 21.54 5.19
CA GLY A 81 -12.74 21.96 6.36
C GLY A 81 -13.28 21.59 7.76
N LYS A 82 -14.45 20.98 7.89
CA LYS A 82 -15.00 20.59 9.21
C LYS A 82 -14.56 19.19 9.58
N MET A 83 -13.99 19.06 10.77
CA MET A 83 -13.57 17.78 11.30
C MET A 83 -13.79 17.74 12.81
N ARG A 84 -14.10 16.56 13.33
CA ARG A 84 -14.25 16.28 14.75
C ARG A 84 -13.55 14.96 15.03
N TRP A 85 -12.53 14.99 15.88
CA TRP A 85 -11.92 13.80 16.47
C TRP A 85 -12.28 13.76 17.94
N GLU A 86 -13.07 12.77 18.30
CA GLU A 86 -13.44 12.51 19.68
C GLU A 86 -12.67 11.29 20.17
N TYR A 87 -11.69 11.54 21.04
CA TYR A 87 -10.94 10.49 21.73
C TYR A 87 -11.75 10.04 22.93
N ARG A 88 -11.98 8.74 23.07
CA ARG A 88 -12.77 8.12 24.15
C ARG A 88 -11.90 7.31 25.12
N SER A 89 -10.73 6.84 24.68
CA SER A 89 -9.83 6.03 25.50
C SER A 89 -8.37 6.36 25.21
N PRO A 90 -7.47 6.34 26.22
CA PRO A 90 -7.74 6.12 27.65
C PRO A 90 -8.24 7.36 28.39
N LYS A 91 -8.14 8.53 27.76
CA LYS A 91 -8.64 9.80 28.29
C LYS A 91 -9.48 10.48 27.22
N GLU A 92 -10.55 11.14 27.67
CA GLU A 92 -11.38 11.93 26.78
C GLU A 92 -10.61 13.16 26.29
N LYS A 93 -10.74 13.43 25.00
CA LYS A 93 -10.23 14.64 24.35
C LYS A 93 -11.08 14.94 23.14
N LEU A 94 -11.13 16.19 22.75
CA LEU A 94 -11.87 16.61 21.59
C LEU A 94 -11.06 17.59 20.76
N PHE A 95 -10.83 17.23 19.50
CA PHE A 95 -10.28 18.13 18.49
C PHE A 95 -11.34 18.46 17.46
N VAL A 96 -11.62 19.75 17.25
CA VAL A 96 -12.66 20.22 16.31
C VAL A 96 -12.09 21.28 15.40
N THR A 97 -12.44 21.22 14.12
CA THR A 97 -12.21 22.29 13.16
C THR A 97 -13.52 22.69 12.50
N ASP A 98 -13.71 23.97 12.22
CA ASP A 98 -14.87 24.48 11.46
C ASP A 98 -14.53 24.88 10.02
N GLY A 99 -13.27 24.71 9.62
CA GLY A 99 -12.71 25.13 8.34
C GLY A 99 -12.02 26.49 8.37
N LYS A 100 -12.06 27.21 9.50
CA LYS A 100 -11.38 28.48 9.73
C LYS A 100 -10.50 28.45 10.98
N SER A 101 -10.98 27.78 12.01
CA SER A 101 -10.37 27.67 13.32
C SER A 101 -10.32 26.21 13.77
N ALA A 102 -9.40 25.94 14.70
CA ALA A 102 -9.21 24.64 15.32
C ALA A 102 -9.20 24.81 16.84
N TRP A 103 -9.86 23.89 17.53
CA TRP A 103 -9.95 23.86 18.99
C TRP A 103 -9.52 22.49 19.50
N PHE A 104 -8.80 22.49 20.61
CA PHE A 104 -8.44 21.30 21.35
C PHE A 104 -8.95 21.42 22.78
N TYR A 105 -9.84 20.51 23.16
CA TYR A 105 -10.50 20.49 24.45
C TYR A 105 -10.10 19.22 25.22
N LEU A 106 -9.65 19.42 26.44
CA LEU A 106 -9.31 18.38 27.40
C LEU A 106 -10.25 18.54 28.61
N PRO A 107 -11.22 17.62 28.81
CA PRO A 107 -12.06 17.62 30.00
C PRO A 107 -11.18 17.52 31.26
N GLY A 108 -11.20 18.57 32.09
CA GLY A 108 -10.44 18.64 33.34
C GLY A 108 -9.38 19.73 33.39
N ASP A 109 -8.96 20.26 32.24
CA ASP A 109 -8.17 21.49 32.21
C ASP A 109 -9.12 22.68 32.33
N LYS A 110 -8.88 23.58 33.29
CA LYS A 110 -9.56 24.88 33.33
C LYS A 110 -9.01 25.71 32.16
N GLN A 111 -9.82 25.90 31.12
CA GLN A 111 -9.49 26.67 29.92
C GLN A 111 -9.95 28.12 30.04
#